data_AF-A0A6P1WB94-F1
#
_entry.id   AF-A0A6P1WB94-F1
#
_cell.length_a   1.000
_cell.length_b   1.000
_cell.length_c   1.000
_cell.angle_alpha   90.00
_cell.angle_beta   90.00
_cell.angle_gamma   90.00
#
_symmetry.space_group_name_H-M   'P 1'
#
loop_
_entity.id
_entity.type
_entity.pdbx_description
1 polymer ?
#
loop_
_entity_poly.entity_id
_entity_poly.type
_entity_poly.pdbx_seq_one_letter_code
_entity_poly.pdbx_strand_id
1 'polypeptide(L)'
;MLPQQEEKLRDLTTQSWNLELVISGAALFAVLQLPDLLDEAFDYFRYNLMSQTAGMQGLFPLMAYSMIKATCYVLFVAFLTNFVMRAFWVGLVGLLAVYPTGIHYDRIPFTTKYAQDKMAAKLGPLNSYILRLDRRCNIVFAVAFLFVFGLIVIALSYLLTVLVYSLVRPVIPDPYWKNIKLTAYALFACYLLASIVLSLPKVRAHPVGGNLNYRFGTLTKLLFWGLYTPFVFILNTFYSHLPYQSILRTIGLMMGAFFVLIAFEFLADFSRIDRRTMSLNQRHLYTARVDSQYINSSAYDNQRADGQYIEVASIQADVIRDPYIRLYIAYPKALDTLLIRLAPEPVWSDTLPRAEKRRQFAEWSHQQINQLMRIVINDSLYRSPDLLFTQRDHPQQRGWQTVLLPTNLKMGKNTIQIRIQADSSAKGEEIMTIPFWYIPEK
;
A
#
# COMPACT_ATOMS: atom_id res chain seq x y z
N MET A 1 31.70 16.95 34.99
CA MET A 1 31.27 17.15 33.59
C MET A 1 29.80 16.75 33.32
N LEU A 2 29.19 15.85 34.10
CA LEU A 2 27.76 15.45 33.98
C LEU A 2 26.71 16.55 34.28
N PRO A 3 26.82 17.41 35.32
CA PRO A 3 25.71 18.30 35.69
C PRO A 3 25.46 19.44 34.69
N GLN A 4 26.51 20.00 34.09
CA GLN A 4 26.38 21.05 33.05
C GLN A 4 25.77 20.52 31.75
N GLN A 5 25.98 19.25 31.42
CA GLN A 5 25.37 18.63 30.24
C GLN A 5 23.88 18.32 30.47
N GLU A 6 23.52 17.88 31.69
CA GLU A 6 22.13 17.68 32.08
C GLU A 6 21.32 19.00 32.13
N GLU A 7 21.95 20.07 32.63
CA GLU A 7 21.35 21.40 32.68
C GLU A 7 21.17 22.00 31.26
N LYS A 8 22.17 21.82 30.39
CA LYS A 8 22.08 22.21 28.97
C LYS A 8 21.04 21.39 28.19
N LEU A 9 20.87 20.11 28.51
CA LEU A 9 19.80 19.28 27.95
C LEU A 9 18.42 19.75 28.44
N ARG A 10 18.30 20.11 29.72
CA ARG A 10 17.06 20.69 30.27
C ARG A 10 16.71 22.01 29.59
N ASP A 11 17.67 22.92 29.43
CA ASP A 11 17.47 24.20 28.75
C ASP A 11 17.07 24.05 27.28
N LEU A 12 17.67 23.09 26.57
CA LEU A 12 17.28 22.75 25.20
C LEU A 12 15.84 22.23 25.14
N THR A 13 15.41 21.41 26.11
CA THR A 13 14.02 20.91 26.17
C THR A 13 12.99 21.98 26.58
N THR A 14 13.37 23.03 27.32
CA THR A 14 12.48 24.13 27.68
C THR A 14 12.32 25.16 26.56
N GLN A 15 13.31 25.32 25.67
CA GLN A 15 13.25 26.23 24.53
C GLN A 15 12.73 25.58 23.24
N SER A 16 12.72 24.25 23.14
CA SER A 16 12.38 23.51 21.91
C SER A 16 10.88 23.41 21.60
N TRP A 17 9.98 23.80 22.52
CA TRP A 17 8.55 23.51 22.37
C TRP A 17 7.91 24.12 21.10
N ASN A 18 8.35 25.32 20.68
CA ASN A 18 7.90 25.94 19.43
C ASN A 18 8.34 25.15 18.20
N LEU A 19 9.62 24.76 18.14
CA LEU A 19 10.18 23.98 17.04
C LEU A 19 9.59 22.57 16.98
N GLU A 20 9.37 21.93 18.12
CA GLU A 20 8.75 20.61 18.22
C GLU A 20 7.31 20.61 17.69
N LEU A 21 6.53 21.64 17.98
CA LEU A 21 5.16 21.77 17.48
C LEU A 21 5.15 21.95 15.95
N VAL A 22 6.04 22.78 15.42
CA VAL A 22 6.18 23.01 13.97
C VAL A 22 6.62 21.75 13.25
N ILE A 23 7.65 21.06 13.76
CA ILE A 23 8.15 19.81 13.17
C ILE A 23 7.08 18.71 13.23
N SER A 24 6.35 18.60 14.35
CA SER A 24 5.26 17.63 14.49
C SER A 24 4.10 17.91 13.54
N GLY A 25 3.75 19.18 13.34
CA GLY A 25 2.73 19.60 12.37
C GLY A 25 3.15 19.30 10.92
N ALA A 26 4.40 19.60 10.57
CA ALA A 26 4.95 19.29 9.25
C ALA A 26 5.00 17.77 9.00
N ALA A 27 5.43 16.98 9.99
CA ALA A 27 5.43 15.53 9.91
C ALA A 27 4.02 14.95 9.77
N LEU A 28 3.04 15.50 10.51
CA LEU A 28 1.64 15.09 10.40
C LEU A 28 1.07 15.36 9.00
N PHE A 29 1.37 16.54 8.44
CA PHE A 29 0.95 16.90 7.08
C PHE A 29 1.60 15.99 6.03
N ALA A 30 2.90 15.71 6.15
CA ALA A 30 3.59 14.79 5.26
C ALA A 30 2.98 13.37 5.31
N VAL A 31 2.68 12.86 6.52
CA VAL A 31 2.11 11.53 6.69
C VAL A 31 0.67 11.45 6.15
N LEU A 32 -0.09 12.54 6.19
CA LEU A 32 -1.44 12.59 5.63
C LEU A 32 -1.46 12.41 4.10
N GLN A 33 -0.41 12.86 3.40
CA GLN A 33 -0.29 12.74 1.94
C GLN A 33 0.31 11.41 1.47
N LEU A 34 0.96 10.65 2.37
CA LEU A 34 1.63 9.39 2.01
C LEU A 34 0.69 8.35 1.39
N PRO A 35 -0.54 8.11 1.88
CA PRO A 35 -1.44 7.13 1.28
C PRO A 35 -1.77 7.41 -0.18
N ASP A 36 -2.04 8.66 -0.55
CA ASP A 36 -2.40 9.02 -1.93
C ASP A 36 -1.20 8.85 -2.87
N LEU A 37 -0.01 9.27 -2.43
CA LEU A 37 1.24 9.03 -3.16
C LEU A 37 1.54 7.53 -3.33
N LEU A 38 1.20 6.72 -2.33
CA LEU A 38 1.33 5.26 -2.40
C LEU A 38 0.34 4.65 -3.40
N ASP A 39 -0.89 5.17 -3.49
CA ASP A 39 -1.90 4.72 -4.46
C ASP A 39 -1.37 4.95 -5.90
N GLU A 40 -0.85 6.15 -6.20
CA GLU A 40 -0.26 6.46 -7.50
C GLU A 40 0.98 5.60 -7.81
N ALA A 41 1.90 5.46 -6.85
CA ALA A 41 3.10 4.66 -7.01
C ALA A 41 2.78 3.17 -7.24
N PHE A 42 1.77 2.66 -6.53
CA PHE A 42 1.32 1.28 -6.69
C PHE A 42 0.65 1.04 -8.03
N ASP A 43 -0.19 1.96 -8.50
CA ASP A 43 -0.79 1.86 -9.84
C ASP A 43 0.27 1.91 -10.94
N TYR A 44 1.28 2.78 -10.81
CA TYR A 44 2.42 2.80 -11.73
C TYR A 44 3.18 1.46 -11.72
N PHE A 45 3.47 0.91 -10.53
CA PHE A 45 4.16 -0.37 -10.36
C PHE A 45 3.35 -1.52 -10.98
N ARG A 46 2.05 -1.57 -10.71
CA ARG A 46 1.13 -2.58 -11.22
C ARG A 46 1.04 -2.51 -12.75
N TYR A 47 0.98 -1.31 -13.31
CA TYR A 47 0.85 -1.15 -14.75
C TYR A 47 2.14 -1.47 -15.51
N ASN A 48 3.27 -0.93 -15.05
CA ASN A 48 4.51 -0.92 -15.81
C ASN A 48 5.49 -2.05 -15.46
N LEU A 49 5.45 -2.55 -14.22
CA LEU A 49 6.43 -3.52 -13.73
C LEU A 49 5.83 -4.90 -13.43
N MET A 50 4.55 -4.98 -13.07
CA MET A 50 3.94 -6.26 -12.70
C MET A 50 3.69 -7.12 -13.94
N SER A 51 4.42 -8.23 -14.03
CA SER A 51 4.22 -9.26 -15.05
C SER A 51 3.11 -10.23 -14.68
N GLN A 52 2.58 -10.94 -15.67
CA GLN A 52 1.52 -11.94 -15.46
C GLN A 52 2.09 -13.08 -14.60
N THR A 53 1.74 -13.08 -13.31
CA THR A 53 2.15 -14.10 -12.35
C THR A 53 0.93 -14.90 -11.93
N ALA A 54 0.90 -16.19 -12.27
CA ALA A 54 -0.22 -17.06 -11.94
C ALA A 54 -0.22 -17.43 -10.44
N GLY A 55 -1.41 -17.42 -9.84
CA GLY A 55 -1.66 -17.91 -8.47
C GLY A 55 -1.37 -16.91 -7.36
N MET A 56 -1.20 -17.42 -6.13
CA MET A 56 -1.05 -16.63 -4.89
C MET A 56 0.14 -15.63 -4.91
N GLN A 57 1.09 -15.81 -5.83
CA GLN A 57 2.23 -14.90 -6.00
C GLN A 57 1.83 -13.53 -6.53
N GLY A 58 0.75 -13.44 -7.33
CA GLY A 58 0.19 -12.17 -7.79
C GLY A 58 -0.50 -11.36 -6.67
N LEU A 59 -0.85 -12.00 -5.55
CA LEU A 59 -1.46 -11.34 -4.40
C LEU A 59 -0.43 -10.71 -3.44
N PHE A 60 0.83 -11.14 -3.47
CA PHE A 60 1.85 -10.61 -2.55
C PHE A 60 2.09 -9.10 -2.70
N PRO A 61 2.21 -8.52 -3.92
CA PRO A 61 2.36 -7.08 -4.08
C PRO A 61 1.16 -6.32 -3.51
N LEU A 62 -0.05 -6.84 -3.71
CA LEU A 62 -1.28 -6.27 -3.16
C LEU A 62 -1.29 -6.31 -1.63
N MET A 63 -0.93 -7.45 -1.02
CA MET A 63 -0.84 -7.58 0.43
C MET A 63 0.21 -6.62 1.01
N ALA A 64 1.38 -6.51 0.37
CA ALA A 64 2.45 -5.63 0.81
C ALA A 64 2.03 -4.16 0.73
N TYR A 65 1.42 -3.74 -0.38
CA TYR A 65 0.85 -2.41 -0.55
C TYR A 65 -0.18 -2.09 0.54
N SER A 66 -1.14 -2.98 0.76
CA SER A 66 -2.15 -2.81 1.80
C SER A 66 -1.55 -2.70 3.21
N MET A 67 -0.49 -3.47 3.48
CA MET A 67 0.24 -3.41 4.76
C MET A 67 0.96 -2.07 4.96
N ILE A 68 1.58 -1.52 3.90
CA ILE A 68 2.23 -0.20 3.91
C ILE A 68 1.18 0.92 4.06
N LYS A 69 0.03 0.77 3.41
CA LYS A 69 -1.06 1.74 3.53
C LYS A 69 -1.69 1.76 4.92
N ALA A 70 -2.02 0.60 5.49
CA ALA A 70 -2.47 0.47 6.87
C ALA A 70 -1.46 1.07 7.86
N THR A 71 -0.17 0.86 7.59
CA THR A 71 0.93 1.45 8.31
C THR A 71 0.89 2.99 8.29
N CYS A 72 0.70 3.61 7.13
CA CYS A 72 0.58 5.07 7.00
C CYS A 72 -0.58 5.60 7.84
N TYR A 73 -1.72 4.92 7.88
CA TYR A 73 -2.84 5.31 8.74
C TYR A 73 -2.54 5.17 10.23
N VAL A 74 -1.88 4.08 10.66
CA VAL A 74 -1.46 3.97 12.07
C VAL A 74 -0.47 5.06 12.44
N LEU A 75 0.47 5.35 11.54
CA LEU A 75 1.44 6.42 11.74
C LEU A 75 0.76 7.79 11.84
N PHE A 76 -0.22 8.04 10.98
CA PHE A 76 -1.04 9.25 11.02
C PHE A 76 -1.74 9.40 12.37
N VAL A 77 -2.43 8.36 12.84
CA VAL A 77 -3.13 8.37 14.13
C VAL A 77 -2.16 8.57 15.30
N ALA A 78 -0.97 7.94 15.24
CA ALA A 78 0.05 8.09 16.26
C ALA A 78 0.59 9.53 16.34
N PHE A 79 0.94 10.13 15.19
CA PHE A 79 1.37 11.53 15.13
C PHE A 79 0.26 12.49 15.52
N LEU A 80 -0.98 12.25 15.09
CA LEU A 80 -2.14 13.06 15.46
C LEU A 80 -2.37 13.04 16.97
N THR A 81 -2.34 11.85 17.58
CA THR A 81 -2.50 11.68 19.03
C THR A 81 -1.40 12.44 19.76
N ASN A 82 -0.14 12.28 19.35
CA ASN A 82 0.98 13.00 19.94
C ASN A 82 0.82 14.53 19.79
N PHE A 83 0.44 15.00 18.61
CA PHE A 83 0.26 16.41 18.31
C PHE A 83 -0.85 17.03 19.18
N VAL A 84 -2.02 16.37 19.29
CA VAL A 84 -3.13 16.82 20.15
C VAL A 84 -2.73 16.85 21.62
N MET A 85 -2.02 15.82 22.11
CA MET A 85 -1.54 15.79 23.49
C MET A 85 -0.53 16.91 23.78
N ARG A 86 0.37 17.21 22.83
CA ARG A 86 1.34 18.31 22.94
C ARG A 86 0.66 19.68 22.90
N ALA A 87 -0.30 19.88 21.99
CA ALA A 87 -1.12 21.10 21.94
C ALA A 87 -1.89 21.32 23.25
N PHE A 88 -2.47 20.26 23.81
CA PHE A 88 -3.14 20.31 25.11
C PHE A 88 -2.16 20.65 26.25
N TRP A 89 -0.96 20.09 26.23
CA TRP A 89 0.10 20.44 27.19
C TRP A 89 0.49 21.92 27.11
N VAL A 90 0.71 22.46 25.90
CA VAL A 90 1.00 23.89 25.69
C VAL A 90 -0.12 24.77 26.25
N GLY A 91 -1.38 24.38 26.03
CA GLY A 91 -2.54 25.08 26.60
C GLY A 91 -2.53 25.11 28.13
N LEU A 92 -2.16 24.01 28.79
CA LEU A 92 -2.04 23.96 30.26
C LEU A 92 -0.85 24.76 30.80
N VAL A 93 0.27 24.78 30.08
CA VAL A 93 1.42 25.64 30.42
C VAL A 93 1.02 27.12 30.32
N GLY A 94 0.29 27.49 29.27
CA GLY A 94 -0.29 28.83 29.15
C GLY A 94 -1.25 29.16 30.30
N LEU A 95 -2.07 28.20 30.72
CA LEU A 95 -2.97 28.38 31.88
C LEU A 95 -2.18 28.57 33.18
N LEU A 96 -1.09 27.83 33.40
CA LEU A 96 -0.22 27.99 34.57
C LEU A 96 0.46 29.37 34.59
N ALA A 97 0.81 29.93 33.42
CA ALA A 97 1.40 31.26 33.32
C ALA A 97 0.44 32.38 33.76
N VAL A 98 -0.86 32.23 33.49
CA VAL A 98 -1.90 33.20 33.88
C VAL A 98 -2.39 32.95 35.32
N TYR A 99 -2.55 31.68 35.71
CA TYR A 99 -3.05 31.27 37.03
C TYR A 99 -2.03 30.41 37.77
N PRO A 100 -0.98 31.01 38.37
CA PRO A 100 0.15 30.30 38.97
C PRO A 100 -0.25 29.46 40.20
N THR A 101 -1.30 29.84 40.91
CA THR A 101 -1.84 29.10 42.06
C THR A 101 -2.65 27.86 41.65
N GLY A 102 -2.97 27.70 40.37
CA GLY A 102 -3.72 26.56 39.86
C GLY A 102 -5.18 26.54 40.32
N ILE A 103 -5.70 25.34 40.60
CA ILE A 103 -7.12 25.14 40.93
C ILE A 103 -7.36 25.45 42.41
N HIS A 104 -8.22 26.44 42.69
CA HIS A 104 -8.75 26.68 44.03
C HIS A 104 -9.99 25.81 44.28
N TYR A 105 -9.78 24.60 44.81
CA TYR A 105 -10.86 23.62 45.04
C TYR A 105 -11.98 24.13 45.95
N ASP A 106 -11.66 25.02 46.90
CA ASP A 106 -12.63 25.61 47.83
C ASP A 106 -13.57 26.64 47.19
N ARG A 107 -13.23 27.12 45.99
CA ARG A 107 -13.96 28.19 45.28
C ARG A 107 -14.72 27.69 44.05
N ILE A 108 -14.81 26.37 43.86
CA ILE A 108 -15.52 25.78 42.72
C ILE A 108 -17.04 25.93 42.94
N PRO A 109 -17.75 26.68 42.08
CA PRO A 109 -19.19 26.88 42.23
C PRO A 109 -19.95 25.56 42.00
N PHE A 110 -21.13 25.42 42.64
CA PHE A 110 -22.03 24.27 42.47
C PHE A 110 -21.45 22.89 42.83
N THR A 111 -20.51 22.80 43.79
CA THR A 111 -19.88 21.53 44.19
C THR A 111 -19.95 21.31 45.70
N THR A 112 -20.34 20.11 46.14
CA THR A 112 -20.34 19.71 47.57
C THR A 112 -18.92 19.51 48.09
N LYS A 113 -18.68 19.73 49.39
CA LYS A 113 -17.36 19.54 50.04
C LYS A 113 -16.74 18.15 49.77
N TYR A 114 -17.55 17.09 49.81
CA TYR A 114 -17.13 15.74 49.43
C TYR A 114 -16.64 15.62 47.97
N ALA A 115 -17.29 16.32 47.04
CA ALA A 115 -16.90 16.33 45.63
C ALA A 115 -15.65 17.18 45.40
N GLN A 116 -15.48 18.28 46.15
CA GLN A 116 -14.26 19.10 46.14
C GLN A 116 -13.04 18.28 46.62
N ASP A 117 -13.16 17.57 47.75
CA ASP A 117 -12.09 16.71 48.29
C ASP A 117 -11.71 15.59 47.31
N LYS A 118 -12.73 14.97 46.69
CA LYS A 118 -12.52 13.92 45.69
C LYS A 118 -11.88 14.47 44.39
N MET A 119 -12.22 15.68 43.99
CA MET A 119 -11.59 16.37 42.86
C MET A 119 -10.14 16.72 43.16
N ALA A 120 -9.86 17.26 44.35
CA ALA A 120 -8.51 17.58 44.80
C ALA A 120 -7.61 16.33 44.83
N ALA A 121 -8.13 15.21 45.33
CA ALA A 121 -7.42 13.93 45.35
C ALA A 121 -7.15 13.36 43.95
N LYS A 122 -8.07 13.54 43.00
CA LYS A 122 -7.97 12.94 41.66
C LYS A 122 -7.13 13.79 40.69
N LEU A 123 -7.33 15.10 40.69
CA LEU A 123 -6.69 16.04 39.76
C LEU A 123 -5.34 16.50 40.30
N GLY A 124 -5.22 16.73 41.61
CA GLY A 124 -4.02 17.26 42.24
C GLY A 124 -3.69 18.70 41.81
N PRO A 125 -2.51 19.23 42.13
CA PRO A 125 -2.10 20.56 41.69
C PRO A 125 -1.82 20.58 40.18
N LEU A 126 -2.15 21.70 39.52
CA LEU A 126 -2.02 21.89 38.07
C LEU A 126 -0.61 21.57 37.55
N ASN A 127 0.43 22.02 38.27
CA ASN A 127 1.83 21.74 37.93
C ASN A 127 2.14 20.22 37.87
N SER A 128 1.67 19.45 38.86
CA SER A 128 1.87 17.99 38.86
C SER A 128 1.14 17.29 37.72
N TYR A 129 0.03 17.85 37.24
CA TYR A 129 -0.70 17.32 36.11
C TYR A 129 0.05 17.60 34.80
N ILE A 130 0.59 18.81 34.63
CA ILE A 130 1.42 19.19 33.47
C ILE A 130 2.65 18.29 33.36
N LEU A 131 3.35 18.02 34.47
CA LEU A 131 4.51 17.12 34.48
C LEU A 131 4.15 15.66 34.15
N ARG A 132 3.00 15.17 34.62
CA ARG A 132 2.50 13.82 34.27
C ARG A 132 2.11 13.74 32.80
N LEU A 133 1.49 14.79 32.27
CA LEU A 133 1.10 14.88 30.87
C LEU A 133 2.34 14.90 29.97
N ASP A 134 3.33 15.74 30.28
CA ASP A 134 4.60 15.80 29.54
C ASP A 134 5.28 14.43 29.44
N ARG A 135 5.37 13.71 30.55
CA ARG A 135 5.91 12.34 30.58
C ARG A 135 5.13 11.39 29.67
N ARG A 136 3.79 11.49 29.66
CA ARG A 136 2.95 10.65 28.79
C ARG A 136 3.13 11.01 27.31
N CYS A 137 3.21 12.30 26.98
CA CYS A 137 3.51 12.76 25.63
C CYS A 137 4.83 12.18 25.13
N ASN A 138 5.89 12.27 25.94
CA ASN A 138 7.21 11.76 25.57
C ASN A 138 7.23 10.23 25.42
N ILE A 139 6.47 9.49 26.22
CA ILE A 139 6.30 8.03 26.06
C ILE A 139 5.56 7.70 24.75
N VAL A 140 4.44 8.38 24.47
CA VAL A 140 3.65 8.16 23.24
C VAL A 140 4.49 8.47 22.01
N PHE A 141 5.25 9.58 22.04
CA PHE A 141 6.18 9.96 21.00
C PHE A 141 7.26 8.88 20.77
N ALA A 142 7.89 8.40 21.83
CA ALA A 142 8.92 7.35 21.73
C ALA A 142 8.35 6.02 21.20
N VAL A 143 7.13 5.64 21.58
CA VAL A 143 6.45 4.46 21.05
C VAL A 143 6.10 4.64 19.56
N ALA A 144 5.60 5.81 19.17
CA ALA A 144 5.32 6.13 17.77
C ALA A 144 6.59 6.05 16.91
N PHE A 145 7.71 6.60 17.40
CA PHE A 145 9.01 6.51 16.73
C PHE A 145 9.54 5.07 16.64
N LEU A 146 9.36 4.27 17.69
CA LEU A 146 9.73 2.85 17.67
C LEU A 146 8.92 2.10 16.59
N PHE A 147 7.64 2.43 16.45
CA PHE A 147 6.79 1.88 15.39
C PHE A 147 7.30 2.30 14.01
N VAL A 148 7.58 3.59 13.78
CA VAL A 148 8.19 4.10 12.54
C VAL A 148 9.47 3.35 12.17
N PHE A 149 10.38 3.17 13.12
CA PHE A 149 11.63 2.44 12.85
C PHE A 149 11.36 0.99 12.44
N GLY A 150 10.45 0.30 13.12
CA GLY A 150 10.05 -1.05 12.72
C GLY A 150 9.52 -1.10 11.29
N LEU A 151 8.71 -0.12 10.92
CA LEU A 151 8.12 -0.03 9.59
C LEU A 151 9.15 0.29 8.50
N ILE A 152 10.08 1.20 8.76
CA ILE A 152 11.19 1.51 7.83
C ILE A 152 12.02 0.25 7.59
N VAL A 153 12.33 -0.52 8.64
CA VAL A 153 13.07 -1.78 8.51
C VAL A 153 12.29 -2.79 7.66
N ILE A 154 10.98 -2.94 7.90
CA ILE A 154 10.12 -3.83 7.11
C ILE A 154 10.08 -3.37 5.64
N ALA A 155 9.85 -2.09 5.38
CA ALA A 155 9.78 -1.54 4.03
C ALA A 155 11.10 -1.69 3.26
N LEU A 156 12.24 -1.38 3.89
CA LEU A 156 13.56 -1.57 3.30
C LEU A 156 13.85 -3.05 3.03
N SER A 157 13.47 -3.94 3.95
CA SER A 157 13.63 -5.39 3.75
C SER A 157 12.77 -5.92 2.59
N TYR A 158 11.55 -5.38 2.43
CA TYR A 158 10.68 -5.71 1.32
C TYR A 158 11.25 -5.20 -0.01
N LEU A 159 11.71 -3.96 -0.05
CA LEU A 159 12.31 -3.37 -1.25
C LEU A 159 13.57 -4.14 -1.67
N LEU A 160 14.42 -4.53 -0.71
CA LEU A 160 15.56 -5.41 -0.97
C LEU A 160 15.10 -6.77 -1.53
N THR A 161 14.05 -7.36 -0.96
CA THR A 161 13.53 -8.66 -1.44
C THR A 161 13.03 -8.55 -2.88
N VAL A 162 12.30 -7.49 -3.23
CA VAL A 162 11.85 -7.23 -4.60
C VAL A 162 13.03 -6.99 -5.53
N LEU A 163 14.03 -6.22 -5.12
CA LEU A 163 15.23 -5.97 -5.89
C LEU A 163 16.01 -7.26 -6.18
N VAL A 164 16.27 -8.07 -5.15
CA VAL A 164 16.94 -9.37 -5.28
C VAL A 164 16.12 -10.30 -6.16
N TYR A 165 14.80 -10.36 -5.98
CA TYR A 165 13.92 -11.14 -6.85
C TYR A 165 14.03 -10.71 -8.31
N SER A 166 13.98 -9.39 -8.58
CA SER A 166 14.04 -8.84 -9.92
C SER A 166 15.39 -9.08 -10.61
N LEU A 167 16.50 -9.12 -9.86
CA LEU A 167 17.84 -9.35 -10.41
C LEU A 167 18.14 -10.84 -10.60
N VAL A 168 17.68 -11.70 -9.68
CA VAL A 168 18.01 -13.13 -9.67
C VAL A 168 17.06 -13.92 -10.57
N ARG A 169 15.77 -13.57 -10.61
CA ARG A 169 14.76 -14.32 -11.39
C ARG A 169 15.10 -14.45 -12.88
N PRO A 170 15.59 -13.42 -13.60
CA PRO A 170 15.90 -13.53 -15.03
C PRO A 170 17.11 -14.43 -15.33
N VAL A 171 18.01 -14.60 -14.36
CA VAL A 171 19.28 -15.31 -14.54
C VAL A 171 19.13 -16.83 -14.32
N ILE A 172 18.09 -17.26 -13.60
CA ILE A 172 17.96 -18.65 -13.13
C ILE A 172 16.84 -19.40 -13.86
N PRO A 173 17.13 -20.55 -14.48
CA PRO A 173 16.10 -21.41 -15.09
C PRO A 173 15.05 -21.89 -14.07
N ASP A 174 13.80 -22.02 -14.50
CA ASP A 174 12.64 -22.38 -13.66
C ASP A 174 12.79 -23.61 -12.75
N PRO A 175 13.43 -24.74 -13.16
CA PRO A 175 13.55 -25.90 -12.28
C PRO A 175 14.41 -25.63 -11.05
N TYR A 176 15.45 -24.78 -11.16
CA TYR A 176 16.32 -24.43 -10.04
C TYR A 176 15.69 -23.39 -9.11
N TRP A 177 14.82 -22.53 -9.65
CA TRP A 177 14.15 -21.49 -8.88
C TRP A 177 13.29 -22.03 -7.74
N LYS A 178 12.60 -23.15 -7.98
CA LYS A 178 11.79 -23.82 -6.94
C LYS A 178 12.65 -24.31 -5.77
N ASN A 179 13.82 -24.88 -6.06
CA ASN A 179 14.74 -25.36 -5.04
C ASN A 179 15.38 -24.20 -4.27
N ILE A 180 15.75 -23.12 -4.94
CA ILE A 180 16.28 -21.91 -4.29
C ILE A 180 15.25 -21.30 -3.35
N LYS A 181 13.99 -21.19 -3.78
CA LYS A 181 12.88 -20.73 -2.91
C LYS A 181 12.74 -21.61 -1.67
N LEU A 182 12.72 -22.93 -1.85
CA LEU A 182 12.59 -23.88 -0.74
C LEU A 182 13.76 -23.76 0.25
N THR A 183 14.99 -23.68 -0.26
CA THR A 183 16.19 -23.48 0.57
C THR A 183 16.15 -22.15 1.31
N ALA A 184 15.73 -21.07 0.65
CA ALA A 184 15.60 -19.76 1.29
C ALA A 184 14.54 -19.77 2.41
N TYR A 185 13.38 -20.39 2.18
CA TYR A 185 12.36 -20.56 3.22
C TYR A 185 12.83 -21.45 4.36
N ALA A 186 13.56 -22.53 4.08
CA ALA A 186 14.13 -23.39 5.11
C ALA A 186 15.17 -22.64 5.96
N LEU A 187 16.07 -21.87 5.33
CA LEU A 187 17.03 -21.02 6.03
C LEU A 187 16.35 -19.95 6.89
N PHE A 188 15.30 -19.31 6.37
CA PHE A 188 14.53 -18.32 7.12
C PHE A 188 13.78 -18.94 8.30
N ALA A 189 13.16 -20.11 8.12
CA ALA A 189 12.53 -20.86 9.20
C ALA A 189 13.54 -21.28 10.26
N CYS A 190 14.72 -21.76 9.86
CA CYS A 190 15.82 -22.05 10.77
C CYS A 190 16.28 -20.81 11.53
N TYR A 191 16.36 -19.65 10.86
CA TYR A 191 16.68 -18.37 11.50
C TYR A 191 15.63 -17.98 12.55
N LEU A 192 14.33 -18.08 12.24
CA LEU A 192 13.25 -17.80 13.19
C LEU A 192 13.28 -18.76 14.38
N LEU A 193 13.45 -20.06 14.14
CA LEU A 193 13.56 -21.07 15.19
C LEU A 193 14.78 -20.82 16.09
N ALA A 194 15.94 -20.51 15.49
CA ALA A 194 17.14 -20.15 16.24
C ALA A 194 16.90 -18.89 17.09
N SER A 195 16.20 -17.88 16.56
CA SER A 195 15.85 -16.66 17.31
C SER A 195 14.96 -16.97 18.53
N ILE A 196 13.95 -17.82 18.37
CA ILE A 196 13.06 -18.24 19.46
C ILE A 196 13.83 -19.05 20.50
N VAL A 197 14.63 -20.02 20.08
CA VAL A 197 15.40 -20.89 21.00
C VAL A 197 16.44 -20.08 21.77
N LEU A 198 17.16 -19.16 21.12
CA LEU A 198 18.18 -18.31 21.75
C LEU A 198 17.59 -17.23 22.67
N SER A 199 16.32 -16.87 22.48
CA SER A 199 15.61 -15.91 23.34
C SER A 199 14.97 -16.55 24.58
N LEU A 200 14.93 -17.88 24.68
CA LEU A 200 14.45 -18.58 25.87
C LEU A 200 15.32 -18.27 27.10
N PRO A 201 14.72 -17.97 28.26
CA PRO A 201 15.47 -17.58 29.47
C PRO A 201 16.44 -18.68 29.94
N LYS A 202 16.08 -19.96 29.75
CA LYS A 202 16.94 -21.11 30.08
C LYS A 202 18.20 -21.20 29.23
N VAL A 203 18.12 -20.85 27.94
CA VAL A 203 19.25 -20.89 27.00
C VAL A 203 20.15 -19.68 27.19
N ARG A 204 19.55 -18.51 27.47
CA ARG A 204 20.27 -17.26 27.71
C ARG A 204 21.07 -17.26 29.02
N ALA A 205 20.66 -18.06 30.00
CA ALA A 205 21.38 -18.25 31.27
C ALA A 205 22.66 -19.09 31.12
N HIS A 206 22.78 -19.90 30.06
CA HIS A 206 23.97 -20.71 29.81
C HIS A 206 25.05 -19.87 29.07
N PRO A 207 26.34 -19.93 29.47
CA PRO A 207 27.40 -19.08 28.92
C PRO A 207 27.59 -19.23 27.40
N VAL A 208 27.44 -20.46 26.87
CA VAL A 208 27.49 -20.73 25.43
C VAL A 208 26.26 -20.15 24.69
N GLY A 209 25.08 -20.24 25.28
CA GLY A 209 23.83 -19.70 24.71
C GLY A 209 23.81 -18.17 24.72
N GLY A 210 24.38 -17.55 25.76
CA GLY A 210 24.57 -16.10 25.85
C GLY A 210 25.48 -15.54 24.74
N ASN A 211 26.64 -16.17 24.51
CA ASN A 211 27.55 -15.77 23.44
C ASN A 211 26.93 -15.98 22.05
N LEU A 212 26.23 -17.11 21.85
CA LEU A 212 25.56 -17.39 20.58
C LEU A 212 24.44 -16.38 20.29
N ASN A 213 23.65 -16.00 21.31
CA ASN A 213 22.65 -14.93 21.19
C ASN A 213 23.29 -13.57 20.87
N TYR A 214 24.42 -13.23 21.47
CA TYR A 214 25.13 -11.98 21.15
C TYR A 214 25.62 -11.95 19.69
N ARG A 215 26.20 -13.05 19.20
CA ARG A 215 26.62 -13.18 17.78
C ARG A 215 25.42 -13.13 16.84
N PHE A 216 24.31 -13.74 17.22
CA PHE A 216 23.04 -13.69 16.48
C PHE A 216 22.45 -12.27 16.45
N GLY A 217 22.62 -11.51 17.54
CA GLY A 217 22.31 -10.09 17.60
C GLY A 217 23.09 -9.26 16.58
N THR A 218 24.34 -9.62 16.26
CA THR A 218 25.11 -8.96 15.19
C THR A 218 24.53 -9.23 13.80
N LEU A 219 24.03 -10.43 13.53
CA LEU A 219 23.29 -10.70 12.28
C LEU A 219 21.99 -9.87 12.22
N THR A 220 21.33 -9.72 13.36
CA THR A 220 20.11 -8.92 13.49
C THR A 220 20.40 -7.42 13.26
N LYS A 221 21.59 -6.91 13.61
CA LYS A 221 22.01 -5.55 13.26
C LYS A 221 22.02 -5.29 11.75
N LEU A 222 22.44 -6.28 10.97
CA LEU A 222 22.46 -6.21 9.52
C LEU A 222 21.03 -6.18 8.94
N LEU A 223 20.13 -7.02 9.48
CA LEU A 223 18.72 -7.05 9.09
C LEU A 223 17.97 -5.74 9.41
N PHE A 224 18.36 -5.04 10.46
CA PHE A 224 17.79 -3.76 10.87
C PHE A 224 18.43 -2.54 10.18
N TRP A 225 19.27 -2.74 9.15
CA TRP A 225 19.85 -1.66 8.34
C TRP A 225 20.56 -0.55 9.15
N GLY A 226 21.20 -0.92 10.28
CA GLY A 226 21.86 0.04 11.17
C GLY A 226 20.95 0.76 12.17
N LEU A 227 19.63 0.60 12.06
CA LEU A 227 18.63 1.13 13.01
C LEU A 227 18.47 0.26 14.28
N TYR A 228 19.24 -0.83 14.39
CA TYR A 228 19.18 -1.73 15.54
C TYR A 228 19.52 -1.04 16.87
N THR A 229 20.59 -0.25 16.89
CA THR A 229 21.07 0.41 18.11
C THR A 229 20.02 1.38 18.69
N PRO A 230 19.46 2.34 17.92
CA PRO A 230 18.43 3.22 18.46
C PRO A 230 17.15 2.47 18.83
N PHE A 231 16.73 1.47 18.03
CA PHE A 231 15.55 0.67 18.32
C PHE A 231 15.66 -0.09 19.65
N VAL A 232 16.77 -0.82 19.85
CA VAL A 232 17.03 -1.60 21.07
C VAL A 232 17.26 -0.69 22.27
N PHE A 233 17.85 0.49 22.08
CA PHE A 233 18.02 1.47 23.15
C PHE A 233 16.66 1.91 23.70
N ILE A 234 15.75 2.38 22.85
CA ILE A 234 14.39 2.80 23.25
C ILE A 234 13.64 1.64 23.91
N LEU A 235 13.69 0.45 23.30
CA LEU A 235 12.99 -0.72 23.80
C LEU A 235 13.51 -1.17 25.18
N ASN A 236 14.83 -1.17 25.38
CA ASN A 236 15.45 -1.53 26.66
C ASN A 236 15.15 -0.48 27.74
N THR A 237 15.06 0.80 27.39
CA THR A 237 14.61 1.85 28.32
C THR A 237 13.19 1.60 28.81
N PHE A 238 12.28 1.14 27.94
CA PHE A 238 10.95 0.73 28.36
C PHE A 238 10.97 -0.52 29.25
N TYR A 239 11.74 -1.55 28.88
CA TYR A 239 11.86 -2.76 29.68
C TYR A 239 12.41 -2.54 31.09
N SER A 240 13.26 -1.53 31.30
CA SER A 240 13.81 -1.23 32.62
C SER A 240 12.87 -0.45 33.54
N HIS A 241 11.94 0.34 32.98
CA HIS A 241 11.07 1.24 33.77
C HIS A 241 9.62 0.79 33.86
N LEU A 242 9.14 -0.06 32.94
CA LEU A 242 7.76 -0.53 32.91
C LEU A 242 7.70 -2.03 33.24
N PRO A 243 6.68 -2.48 34.00
CA PRO A 243 6.53 -3.90 34.28
C PRO A 243 6.31 -4.66 32.97
N TYR A 244 7.05 -5.75 32.78
CA TYR A 244 7.07 -6.55 31.54
C TYR A 244 5.66 -6.92 31.05
N GLN A 245 4.76 -7.29 31.96
CA GLN A 245 3.36 -7.63 31.63
C GLN A 245 2.57 -6.46 31.04
N SER A 246 2.81 -5.23 31.49
CA SER A 246 2.13 -4.04 30.96
C SER A 246 2.65 -3.69 29.57
N ILE A 247 3.96 -3.83 29.34
CA ILE A 247 4.56 -3.66 28.01
C ILE A 247 3.97 -4.69 27.05
N LEU A 248 3.99 -5.97 27.43
CA LEU A 248 3.51 -7.06 26.59
C LEU A 248 2.02 -6.91 26.24
N ARG A 249 1.19 -6.53 27.21
CA ARG A 249 -0.24 -6.25 26.97
C ARG A 249 -0.44 -5.07 26.02
N THR A 250 0.33 -3.99 26.19
CA THR A 250 0.21 -2.78 25.35
C THR A 250 0.67 -3.06 23.93
N ILE A 251 1.82 -3.73 23.76
CA ILE A 251 2.33 -4.16 22.44
C ILE A 251 1.35 -5.13 21.79
N GLY A 252 0.84 -6.12 22.54
CA GLY A 252 -0.13 -7.09 22.02
C GLY A 252 -1.43 -6.44 21.55
N LEU A 253 -1.96 -5.48 22.31
CA LEU A 253 -3.15 -4.71 21.92
C LEU A 253 -2.89 -3.83 20.69
N MET A 254 -1.73 -3.18 20.62
CA MET A 254 -1.32 -2.36 19.48
C MET A 254 -1.11 -3.22 18.22
N MET A 255 -0.45 -4.38 18.33
CA MET A 255 -0.33 -5.35 17.25
C MET A 255 -1.70 -5.90 16.82
N GLY A 256 -2.58 -6.23 17.77
CA GLY A 256 -3.94 -6.69 17.45
C GLY A 256 -4.74 -5.65 16.67
N ALA A 257 -4.71 -4.39 17.11
CA ALA A 257 -5.32 -3.27 16.38
C ALA A 257 -4.70 -3.09 15.00
N PHE A 258 -3.37 -3.21 14.89
CA PHE A 258 -2.66 -3.14 13.61
C PHE A 258 -3.06 -4.27 12.66
N PHE A 259 -3.20 -5.51 13.13
CA PHE A 259 -3.66 -6.63 12.31
C PHE A 259 -5.12 -6.46 11.85
N VAL A 260 -5.99 -5.92 12.70
CA VAL A 260 -7.38 -5.61 12.31
C VAL A 260 -7.39 -4.53 11.23
N LEU A 261 -6.55 -3.49 11.35
CA LEU A 261 -6.43 -2.44 10.34
C LEU A 261 -5.86 -2.99 9.02
N ILE A 262 -4.83 -3.82 9.05
CA ILE A 262 -4.31 -4.49 7.85
C ILE A 262 -5.39 -5.36 7.21
N ALA A 263 -6.13 -6.14 7.99
CA ALA A 263 -7.21 -6.98 7.45
C ALA A 263 -8.30 -6.12 6.80
N PHE A 264 -8.68 -5.01 7.44
CA PHE A 264 -9.65 -4.07 6.91
C PHE A 264 -9.18 -3.42 5.60
N GLU A 265 -7.96 -2.88 5.57
CA GLU A 265 -7.36 -2.31 4.35
C GLU A 265 -7.23 -3.36 3.25
N PHE A 266 -6.84 -4.59 3.59
CA PHE A 266 -6.71 -5.65 2.61
C PHE A 266 -8.07 -6.00 1.99
N LEU A 267 -9.13 -6.08 2.80
CA LEU A 267 -10.49 -6.25 2.31
C LEU A 267 -10.93 -5.06 1.45
N ALA A 268 -10.59 -3.84 1.86
CA ALA A 268 -10.92 -2.62 1.12
C ALA A 268 -10.21 -2.59 -0.24
N ASP A 269 -8.90 -2.82 -0.28
CA ASP A 269 -8.09 -2.87 -1.51
C ASP A 269 -8.52 -4.02 -2.42
N PHE A 270 -8.79 -5.20 -1.85
CA PHE A 270 -9.33 -6.32 -2.60
C PHE A 270 -10.68 -5.96 -3.25
N SER A 271 -11.56 -5.25 -2.51
CA SER A 271 -12.83 -4.78 -3.06
C SER A 271 -12.69 -3.63 -4.07
N ARG A 272 -11.62 -2.83 -4.00
CA ARG A 272 -11.31 -1.79 -4.99
C ARG A 272 -10.91 -2.41 -6.33
N ILE A 273 -10.12 -3.48 -6.29
CA ILE A 273 -9.62 -4.21 -7.47
C ILE A 273 -10.72 -5.10 -8.05
N ASP A 274 -11.44 -5.83 -7.21
CA ASP A 274 -12.58 -6.63 -7.61
C ASP A 274 -13.87 -6.02 -7.07
N ARG A 275 -14.30 -4.91 -7.71
CA ARG A 275 -15.55 -4.18 -7.38
C ARG A 275 -16.82 -5.06 -7.46
N ARG A 276 -16.67 -6.28 -7.97
CA ARG A 276 -17.71 -7.30 -8.14
C ARG A 276 -17.99 -8.08 -6.86
N THR A 277 -17.01 -8.20 -5.95
CA THR A 277 -17.08 -9.06 -4.75
C THR A 277 -16.98 -8.28 -3.45
N MET A 278 -18.07 -7.60 -3.07
CA MET A 278 -18.17 -7.02 -1.73
C MET A 278 -18.47 -8.13 -0.70
N SER A 279 -17.43 -8.69 -0.07
CA SER A 279 -17.52 -9.87 0.81
C SER A 279 -18.47 -9.70 2.01
N LEU A 280 -18.65 -8.48 2.50
CA LEU A 280 -19.49 -8.14 3.66
C LEU A 280 -20.92 -7.71 3.30
N ASN A 281 -21.25 -7.50 2.03
CA ASN A 281 -22.54 -6.98 1.59
C ASN A 281 -23.23 -8.02 0.68
N GLN A 282 -23.72 -9.09 1.30
CA GLN A 282 -24.49 -10.12 0.59
C GLN A 282 -25.91 -9.62 0.36
N ARG A 283 -26.14 -9.09 -0.83
CA ARG A 283 -27.47 -8.67 -1.30
C ARG A 283 -28.07 -9.79 -2.14
N HIS A 284 -29.28 -10.22 -1.80
CA HIS A 284 -29.96 -11.35 -2.42
C HIS A 284 -30.07 -11.28 -3.96
N LEU A 285 -30.22 -10.06 -4.52
CA LEU A 285 -30.35 -9.82 -5.96
C LEU A 285 -29.11 -9.19 -6.61
N TYR A 286 -28.04 -8.97 -5.84
CA TYR A 286 -26.84 -8.29 -6.33
C TYR A 286 -25.64 -9.20 -6.16
N THR A 287 -25.36 -9.94 -7.22
CA THR A 287 -24.09 -10.65 -7.44
C THR A 287 -23.58 -10.26 -8.81
N ALA A 288 -22.71 -9.26 -8.88
CA ALA A 288 -22.10 -8.74 -10.11
C ALA A 288 -21.05 -9.67 -10.72
N ARG A 289 -21.29 -10.99 -10.71
CA ARG A 289 -20.33 -12.02 -11.15
C ARG A 289 -20.30 -12.21 -12.67
N VAL A 290 -21.17 -11.54 -13.42
CA VAL A 290 -21.26 -11.63 -14.88
C VAL A 290 -21.01 -10.26 -15.51
N ASP A 291 -19.93 -10.16 -16.29
CA ASP A 291 -19.44 -8.91 -16.90
C ASP A 291 -20.49 -8.22 -17.78
N SER A 292 -21.31 -8.98 -18.50
CA SER A 292 -22.37 -8.44 -19.36
C SER A 292 -23.55 -7.82 -18.59
N GLN A 293 -23.61 -8.00 -17.28
CA GLN A 293 -24.68 -7.52 -16.40
C GLN A 293 -24.18 -6.50 -15.36
N TYR A 294 -22.91 -6.12 -15.41
CA TYR A 294 -22.29 -5.19 -14.48
C TYR A 294 -21.72 -3.98 -15.23
N ILE A 295 -22.02 -2.79 -14.73
CA ILE A 295 -21.49 -1.53 -15.26
C ILE A 295 -20.29 -1.16 -14.39
N ASN A 296 -19.10 -1.23 -14.98
CA ASN A 296 -17.89 -0.78 -14.32
C ASN A 296 -17.59 0.66 -14.73
N SER A 297 -17.70 1.61 -13.79
CA SER A 297 -17.40 3.01 -14.07
C SER A 297 -15.98 3.27 -14.59
N SER A 298 -15.00 2.38 -14.32
CA SER A 298 -13.65 2.51 -14.88
C SER A 298 -13.58 2.25 -16.40
N ALA A 299 -14.60 1.59 -16.97
CA ALA A 299 -14.68 1.26 -18.39
C ALA A 299 -15.20 2.43 -19.27
N TYR A 300 -15.67 3.53 -18.67
CA TYR A 300 -16.24 4.65 -19.40
C TYR A 300 -15.49 5.95 -19.11
N ASP A 301 -15.07 6.63 -20.17
CA ASP A 301 -14.31 7.88 -20.04
C ASP A 301 -15.12 9.02 -19.39
N ASN A 302 -16.45 9.01 -19.48
CA ASN A 302 -17.32 10.00 -18.85
C ASN A 302 -17.55 9.78 -17.33
N GLN A 303 -17.30 8.58 -16.81
CA GLN A 303 -17.53 8.24 -15.39
C GLN A 303 -16.23 8.08 -14.59
N ARG A 304 -15.10 7.89 -15.28
CA ARG A 304 -13.79 7.70 -14.65
C ARG A 304 -13.27 9.03 -14.09
N ALA A 305 -12.72 9.00 -12.87
CA ALA A 305 -12.09 10.17 -12.30
C ALA A 305 -10.76 10.48 -13.01
N ASP A 306 -10.42 11.77 -13.11
CA ASP A 306 -9.18 12.22 -13.73
C ASP A 306 -7.96 11.57 -13.07
N GLY A 307 -7.01 11.09 -13.88
CA GLY A 307 -5.78 10.45 -13.41
C GLY A 307 -5.89 8.94 -13.10
N GLN A 308 -7.08 8.34 -13.09
CA GLN A 308 -7.20 6.88 -12.87
C GLN A 308 -6.75 6.05 -14.07
N TYR A 309 -6.00 4.99 -13.81
CA TYR A 309 -5.57 4.03 -14.84
C TYR A 309 -6.75 3.23 -15.39
N ILE A 310 -6.72 2.95 -16.70
CA ILE A 310 -7.66 2.05 -17.37
C ILE A 310 -7.20 0.61 -17.11
N GLU A 311 -8.06 -0.22 -16.52
CA GLU A 311 -7.71 -1.58 -16.10
C GLU A 311 -7.44 -2.51 -17.29
N VAL A 312 -8.37 -2.53 -18.25
CA VAL A 312 -8.30 -3.40 -19.44
C VAL A 312 -8.66 -2.61 -20.69
N ALA A 313 -9.85 -2.03 -20.73
CA ALA A 313 -10.30 -1.23 -21.87
C ALA A 313 -11.32 -0.17 -21.43
N SER A 314 -11.46 0.88 -22.24
CA SER A 314 -12.42 1.95 -22.03
C SER A 314 -13.11 2.36 -23.33
N ILE A 315 -14.38 2.77 -23.19
CA ILE A 315 -15.17 3.40 -24.26
C ILE A 315 -15.54 4.83 -23.87
N GLN A 316 -16.02 5.63 -24.83
CA GLN A 316 -16.26 7.05 -24.60
C GLN A 316 -17.30 7.35 -23.49
N ALA A 317 -18.36 6.54 -23.41
CA ALA A 317 -19.48 6.75 -22.49
C ALA A 317 -20.31 5.47 -22.32
N ASP A 318 -21.05 5.40 -21.22
CA ASP A 318 -22.07 4.38 -20.98
C ASP A 318 -23.26 4.52 -21.94
N VAL A 319 -23.63 5.75 -22.30
CA VAL A 319 -24.62 6.06 -23.34
C VAL A 319 -23.92 6.67 -24.55
N ILE A 320 -23.93 5.95 -25.67
CA ILE A 320 -23.34 6.37 -26.94
C ILE A 320 -24.45 6.87 -27.87
N ARG A 321 -24.25 8.07 -28.39
CA ARG A 321 -25.14 8.70 -29.39
C ARG A 321 -24.55 8.65 -30.80
N ASP A 322 -23.22 8.70 -30.88
CA ASP A 322 -22.47 8.67 -32.12
C ASP A 322 -22.59 7.32 -32.86
N PRO A 323 -22.51 7.30 -34.20
CA PRO A 323 -22.51 6.06 -34.99
C PRO A 323 -21.18 5.28 -34.88
N TYR A 324 -20.26 5.70 -34.02
CA TYR A 324 -18.96 5.09 -33.83
C TYR A 324 -18.63 4.89 -32.35
N ILE A 325 -17.75 3.94 -32.08
CA ILE A 325 -17.28 3.62 -30.73
C ILE A 325 -15.77 3.81 -30.68
N ARG A 326 -15.31 4.76 -29.86
CA ARG A 326 -13.90 4.94 -29.54
C ARG A 326 -13.53 3.90 -28.50
N LEU A 327 -12.77 2.89 -28.91
CA LEU A 327 -12.27 1.88 -28.02
C LEU A 327 -10.79 2.13 -27.72
N TYR A 328 -10.44 2.17 -26.44
CA TYR A 328 -9.07 2.15 -25.98
C TYR A 328 -8.83 0.86 -25.21
N ILE A 329 -7.74 0.16 -25.50
CA ILE A 329 -7.31 -1.08 -24.83
C ILE A 329 -5.97 -0.79 -24.16
N ALA A 330 -5.91 -0.96 -22.84
CA ALA A 330 -4.70 -0.76 -22.06
C ALA A 330 -3.65 -1.84 -22.38
N TYR A 331 -2.38 -1.44 -22.37
CA TYR A 331 -1.23 -2.34 -22.53
C TYR A 331 -0.39 -2.45 -21.25
N PRO A 332 -0.86 -3.17 -20.22
CA PRO A 332 -0.07 -3.42 -19.02
C PRO A 332 1.07 -4.41 -19.29
N LYS A 333 2.13 -4.37 -18.47
CA LYS A 333 3.27 -5.29 -18.57
C LYS A 333 2.87 -6.78 -18.45
N ALA A 334 1.78 -7.06 -17.74
CA ALA A 334 1.19 -8.40 -17.69
C ALA A 334 0.73 -8.88 -19.07
N LEU A 335 0.08 -8.01 -19.87
CA LEU A 335 -0.35 -8.35 -21.21
C LEU A 335 0.84 -8.51 -22.17
N ASP A 336 1.88 -7.69 -22.03
CA ASP A 336 3.15 -7.83 -22.78
C ASP A 336 3.77 -9.23 -22.59
N THR A 337 3.81 -9.71 -21.35
CA THR A 337 4.32 -11.06 -21.03
C THR A 337 3.50 -12.16 -21.72
N LEU A 338 2.17 -11.98 -21.76
CA LEU A 338 1.25 -12.89 -22.44
C LEU A 338 1.47 -12.86 -23.96
N LEU A 339 1.56 -11.68 -24.56
CA LEU A 339 1.72 -11.52 -26.01
C LEU A 339 3.07 -12.08 -26.50
N ILE A 340 4.17 -11.86 -25.76
CA ILE A 340 5.48 -12.47 -26.07
C ILE A 340 5.39 -14.00 -26.12
N ARG A 341 4.59 -14.60 -25.24
CA ARG A 341 4.39 -16.06 -25.21
C ARG A 341 3.55 -16.55 -26.40
N LEU A 342 2.56 -15.77 -26.83
CA LEU A 342 1.65 -16.14 -27.92
C LEU A 342 2.23 -15.89 -29.31
N ALA A 343 2.96 -14.81 -29.48
CA ALA A 343 3.58 -14.40 -30.74
C ALA A 343 5.10 -14.24 -30.54
N PRO A 344 5.88 -15.34 -30.64
CA PRO A 344 7.33 -15.25 -30.56
C PRO A 344 7.88 -14.40 -31.72
N GLU A 345 8.82 -13.52 -31.40
CA GLU A 345 9.43 -12.59 -32.33
C GLU A 345 10.19 -13.34 -33.45
N PRO A 346 9.97 -13.00 -34.73
CA PRO A 346 10.69 -13.61 -35.84
C PRO A 346 12.16 -13.18 -35.84
N VAL A 347 13.05 -14.09 -36.21
CA VAL A 347 14.47 -13.79 -36.35
C VAL A 347 14.68 -13.05 -37.68
N TRP A 348 14.98 -11.75 -37.62
CA TRP A 348 15.37 -10.98 -38.81
C TRP A 348 16.88 -11.08 -39.09
N SER A 349 17.25 -10.93 -40.36
CA SER A 349 18.65 -10.93 -40.80
C SER A 349 19.46 -9.80 -40.13
N ASP A 350 20.66 -10.13 -39.64
CA ASP A 350 21.60 -9.17 -39.02
C ASP A 350 22.21 -8.18 -40.03
N THR A 351 22.04 -8.42 -41.33
CA THR A 351 22.54 -7.56 -42.40
C THR A 351 21.64 -6.36 -42.70
N LEU A 352 20.43 -6.29 -42.11
CA LEU A 352 19.47 -5.23 -42.38
C LEU A 352 19.83 -3.91 -41.65
N PRO A 353 19.64 -2.75 -42.30
CA PRO A 353 19.75 -1.46 -41.63
C PRO A 353 18.79 -1.35 -40.43
N ARG A 354 19.22 -0.68 -39.35
CA ARG A 354 18.42 -0.51 -38.12
C ARG A 354 17.03 0.10 -38.37
N ALA A 355 16.92 1.03 -39.32
CA ALA A 355 15.64 1.66 -39.67
C ALA A 355 14.65 0.66 -40.29
N GLU A 356 15.14 -0.18 -41.21
CA GLU A 356 14.33 -1.20 -41.87
C GLU A 356 13.90 -2.29 -40.89
N LYS A 357 14.79 -2.71 -39.98
CA LYS A 357 14.46 -3.65 -38.90
C LYS A 357 13.34 -3.14 -37.99
N ARG A 358 13.37 -1.84 -37.63
CA ARG A 358 12.30 -1.20 -36.84
C ARG A 358 10.98 -1.16 -37.58
N ARG A 359 11.01 -0.89 -38.89
CA ARG A 359 9.82 -0.88 -39.75
C ARG A 359 9.19 -2.27 -39.83
N GLN A 360 9.99 -3.29 -40.15
CA GLN A 360 9.52 -4.68 -40.22
C GLN A 360 8.96 -5.16 -38.88
N PHE A 361 9.59 -4.79 -37.76
CA PHE A 361 9.06 -5.08 -36.42
C PHE A 361 7.72 -4.40 -36.18
N ALA A 362 7.57 -3.12 -36.53
CA ALA A 362 6.31 -2.40 -36.35
C ALA A 362 5.18 -2.99 -37.20
N GLU A 363 5.46 -3.33 -38.46
CA GLU A 363 4.50 -3.98 -39.36
C GLU A 363 4.11 -5.38 -38.85
N TRP A 364 5.08 -6.19 -38.43
CA TRP A 364 4.82 -7.50 -37.81
C TRP A 364 3.99 -7.38 -36.53
N SER A 365 4.38 -6.48 -35.62
CA SER A 365 3.71 -6.26 -34.34
C SER A 365 2.25 -5.85 -34.56
N HIS A 366 1.99 -4.89 -35.45
CA HIS A 366 0.64 -4.45 -35.81
C HIS A 366 -0.19 -5.60 -36.39
N GLN A 367 0.39 -6.43 -37.26
CA GLN A 367 -0.30 -7.61 -37.80
C GLN A 367 -0.65 -8.63 -36.71
N GLN A 368 0.30 -8.96 -35.83
CA GLN A 368 0.07 -9.93 -34.75
C GLN A 368 -1.00 -9.45 -33.77
N ILE A 369 -0.97 -8.17 -33.38
CA ILE A 369 -1.96 -7.60 -32.47
C ILE A 369 -3.37 -7.67 -33.07
N ASN A 370 -3.54 -7.31 -34.35
CA ASN A 370 -4.83 -7.38 -35.04
C ASN A 370 -5.32 -8.83 -35.27
N GLN A 371 -4.43 -9.83 -35.27
CA GLN A 371 -4.81 -11.24 -35.35
C GLN A 371 -5.21 -11.83 -34.00
N LEU A 372 -4.48 -11.48 -32.94
CA LEU A 372 -4.68 -12.00 -31.58
C LEU A 372 -5.87 -11.36 -30.87
N MET A 373 -6.07 -10.05 -31.07
CA MET A 373 -7.14 -9.28 -30.43
C MET A 373 -8.43 -9.36 -31.27
N ARG A 374 -9.43 -10.06 -30.73
CA ARG A 374 -10.76 -10.17 -31.34
C ARG A 374 -11.77 -9.32 -30.59
N ILE A 375 -12.47 -8.46 -31.33
CA ILE A 375 -13.53 -7.59 -30.81
C ILE A 375 -14.87 -8.13 -31.30
N VAL A 376 -15.77 -8.42 -30.37
CA VAL A 376 -17.12 -8.92 -30.65
C VAL A 376 -18.14 -7.86 -30.18
N ILE A 377 -19.06 -7.48 -31.06
CA ILE A 377 -20.13 -6.51 -30.78
C ILE A 377 -21.47 -7.23 -30.95
N ASN A 378 -22.26 -7.33 -29.88
CA ASN A 378 -23.57 -8.01 -29.89
C ASN A 378 -23.51 -9.39 -30.59
N ASP A 379 -22.54 -10.22 -30.21
CA ASP A 379 -22.28 -11.57 -30.75
C ASP A 379 -21.71 -11.62 -32.18
N SER A 380 -21.57 -10.49 -32.88
CA SER A 380 -20.92 -10.43 -34.20
C SER A 380 -19.45 -10.04 -34.08
N LEU A 381 -18.57 -10.81 -34.73
CA LEU A 381 -17.14 -10.50 -34.77
C LEU A 381 -16.90 -9.27 -35.67
N TYR A 382 -16.28 -8.23 -35.11
CA TYR A 382 -15.81 -7.09 -35.88
C TYR A 382 -14.53 -7.48 -36.62
N ARG A 383 -14.61 -7.59 -37.95
CA ARG A 383 -13.47 -7.91 -38.79
C ARG A 383 -12.63 -6.65 -38.98
N SER A 384 -11.33 -6.74 -38.73
CA SER A 384 -10.35 -5.66 -38.97
C SER A 384 -10.51 -4.44 -38.04
N PRO A 385 -10.22 -4.58 -36.73
CA PRO A 385 -10.33 -3.46 -35.80
C PRO A 385 -9.26 -2.37 -36.00
N ASP A 386 -8.21 -2.59 -36.79
CA ASP A 386 -7.10 -1.66 -37.04
C ASP A 386 -6.62 -0.90 -35.80
N LEU A 387 -6.05 -1.64 -34.86
CA LEU A 387 -5.58 -1.12 -33.58
C LEU A 387 -4.30 -0.31 -33.76
N LEU A 388 -4.34 0.98 -33.42
CA LEU A 388 -3.19 1.87 -33.45
C LEU A 388 -2.60 2.05 -32.05
N PHE A 389 -1.28 1.91 -31.92
CA PHE A 389 -0.62 2.15 -30.64
C PHE A 389 -0.66 3.64 -30.30
N THR A 390 -1.00 3.97 -29.07
CA THR A 390 -1.09 5.34 -28.58
C THR A 390 -0.66 5.45 -27.13
N GLN A 391 -0.39 6.68 -26.70
CA GLN A 391 -0.14 7.03 -25.31
C GLN A 391 -1.12 8.15 -24.93
N ARG A 392 -1.95 7.92 -23.91
CA ARG A 392 -2.80 8.98 -23.35
C ARG A 392 -1.98 9.89 -22.45
N ASP A 393 -2.36 11.16 -22.35
CA ASP A 393 -1.61 12.15 -21.56
C ASP A 393 -1.88 12.06 -20.05
N HIS A 394 -3.10 11.66 -19.64
CA HIS A 394 -3.54 11.61 -18.24
C HIS A 394 -4.40 10.37 -17.92
N PRO A 395 -3.86 9.32 -17.28
CA PRO A 395 -2.45 9.06 -16.97
C PRO A 395 -1.63 8.76 -18.25
N GLN A 396 -0.30 8.89 -18.18
CA GLN A 396 0.65 8.51 -19.25
C GLN A 396 0.62 7.00 -19.55
N GLN A 397 -0.49 6.55 -20.13
CA GLN A 397 -0.84 5.15 -20.26
C GLN A 397 -0.71 4.74 -21.73
N ARG A 398 0.14 3.73 -21.95
CA ARG A 398 0.37 3.13 -23.27
C ARG A 398 -0.70 2.11 -23.58
N GLY A 399 -1.25 2.12 -24.78
CA GLY A 399 -2.29 1.17 -25.17
C GLY A 399 -2.54 1.20 -26.66
N TRP A 400 -3.63 0.59 -27.07
CA TRP A 400 -4.14 0.68 -28.42
C TRP A 400 -5.45 1.46 -28.45
N GLN A 401 -5.65 2.20 -29.53
CA GLN A 401 -6.88 2.92 -29.78
C GLN A 401 -7.39 2.58 -31.18
N THR A 402 -8.71 2.46 -31.28
CA THR A 402 -9.41 2.33 -32.54
C THR A 402 -10.77 3.02 -32.48
N VAL A 403 -11.33 3.26 -33.67
CA VAL A 403 -12.69 3.75 -33.86
C VAL A 403 -13.46 2.67 -34.61
N LEU A 404 -14.43 2.06 -33.92
CA LEU A 404 -15.27 1.01 -34.45
C LEU A 404 -16.51 1.64 -35.09
N LEU A 405 -16.88 1.20 -36.29
CA LEU A 405 -18.08 1.61 -37.02
C LEU A 405 -19.02 0.40 -37.21
N PRO A 406 -19.61 -0.14 -36.13
CA PRO A 406 -20.47 -1.31 -36.20
C PRO A 406 -21.78 -1.02 -36.94
N THR A 407 -22.11 -1.86 -37.91
CA THR A 407 -23.41 -1.82 -38.62
C THR A 407 -24.54 -2.54 -37.87
N ASN A 408 -24.23 -3.23 -36.78
CA ASN A 408 -25.14 -4.12 -36.04
C ASN A 408 -25.54 -3.59 -34.65
N LEU A 409 -25.51 -2.26 -34.45
CA LEU A 409 -25.95 -1.64 -33.20
C LEU A 409 -27.47 -1.71 -33.05
N LYS A 410 -27.93 -2.13 -31.87
CA LYS A 410 -29.35 -2.16 -31.51
C LYS A 410 -29.66 -0.92 -30.67
N MET A 411 -30.83 -0.31 -30.84
CA MET A 411 -31.28 0.71 -29.90
C MET A 411 -31.45 0.10 -28.51
N GLY A 412 -30.90 0.76 -27.48
CA GLY A 412 -30.88 0.23 -26.11
C GLY A 412 -29.58 -0.50 -25.79
N LYS A 413 -29.65 -1.64 -25.08
CA LYS A 413 -28.47 -2.34 -24.54
C LYS A 413 -27.68 -3.06 -25.63
N ASN A 414 -26.37 -2.82 -25.63
CA ASN A 414 -25.37 -3.48 -26.46
C ASN A 414 -24.20 -3.94 -25.60
N THR A 415 -23.35 -4.83 -26.13
CA THR A 415 -22.14 -5.30 -25.45
C THR A 415 -20.96 -5.35 -26.42
N ILE A 416 -19.80 -4.90 -25.94
CA ILE A 416 -18.50 -5.12 -26.57
C ILE A 416 -17.75 -6.16 -25.74
N GLN A 417 -17.23 -7.19 -26.39
CA GLN A 417 -16.37 -8.19 -25.76
C GLN A 417 -15.00 -8.16 -26.41
N ILE A 418 -13.96 -8.14 -25.59
CA ILE A 418 -12.57 -8.18 -26.01
C ILE A 418 -12.01 -9.54 -25.62
N ARG A 419 -11.51 -10.27 -26.62
CA ARG A 419 -10.97 -11.62 -26.46
C ARG A 419 -9.55 -11.69 -27.01
N ILE A 420 -8.67 -12.41 -26.32
CA ILE A 420 -7.39 -12.83 -26.88
C ILE A 420 -7.50 -14.28 -27.30
N GLN A 421 -7.12 -14.56 -28.54
CA GLN A 421 -7.14 -15.90 -29.08
C GLN A 421 -5.83 -16.19 -29.83
N ALA A 422 -5.05 -17.11 -29.29
CA ALA A 422 -3.78 -17.54 -29.87
C ALA A 422 -3.94 -18.25 -31.21
N ASP A 423 -5.00 -19.06 -31.35
CA ASP A 423 -5.28 -19.86 -32.55
C ASP A 423 -6.78 -19.93 -32.83
N SER A 424 -7.16 -19.98 -34.10
CA SER A 424 -8.58 -20.03 -34.54
C SER A 424 -9.40 -21.18 -33.94
N SER A 425 -8.72 -22.26 -33.50
CA SER A 425 -9.29 -23.45 -32.86
C SER A 425 -9.31 -23.37 -31.31
N ALA A 426 -8.48 -22.53 -30.70
CA ALA A 426 -8.42 -22.39 -29.24
C ALA A 426 -9.63 -21.59 -28.71
N LYS A 427 -10.22 -22.03 -27.59
CA LYS A 427 -11.26 -21.25 -26.89
C LYS A 427 -10.62 -19.92 -26.42
N GLY A 428 -11.00 -18.80 -27.05
CA GLY A 428 -10.44 -17.49 -26.73
C GLY A 428 -10.67 -17.11 -25.27
N GLU A 429 -9.66 -16.54 -24.63
CA GLU A 429 -9.75 -16.03 -23.27
C GLU A 429 -10.45 -14.67 -23.31
N GLU A 430 -11.59 -14.56 -22.62
CA GLU A 430 -12.33 -13.31 -22.49
C GLU A 430 -11.61 -12.40 -21.50
N ILE A 431 -11.16 -11.24 -21.96
CA ILE A 431 -10.46 -10.28 -21.09
C ILE A 431 -11.46 -9.37 -20.39
N MET A 432 -12.47 -8.89 -21.13
CA MET A 432 -13.46 -7.95 -20.63
C MET A 432 -14.70 -7.90 -21.52
N THR A 433 -15.87 -7.81 -20.90
CA THR A 433 -17.12 -7.39 -21.56
C THR A 433 -17.55 -6.02 -21.02
N ILE A 434 -17.84 -5.08 -21.92
CA ILE A 434 -18.32 -3.73 -21.61
C ILE A 434 -19.77 -3.60 -22.14
N PRO A 435 -20.78 -3.54 -21.26
CA PRO A 435 -22.13 -3.18 -21.66
C PRO A 435 -22.24 -1.68 -21.92
N PHE A 436 -23.04 -1.25 -22.88
CA PHE A 436 -23.32 0.16 -23.14
C PHE A 436 -24.70 0.33 -23.78
N TRP A 437 -25.24 1.55 -23.78
CA TRP A 437 -26.49 1.87 -24.44
C TRP A 437 -26.26 2.69 -25.69
N TYR A 438 -26.92 2.32 -26.78
CA TYR A 438 -26.92 3.08 -28.01
C TYR A 438 -28.27 3.79 -28.20
N ILE A 439 -28.23 5.11 -28.28
CA ILE A 439 -29.39 5.97 -28.50
C ILE A 439 -29.03 6.96 -29.60
N PRO A 440 -29.33 6.66 -30.88
CA PRO A 440 -29.01 7.57 -31.98
C PRO A 440 -29.76 8.89 -31.79
N GLU A 441 -29.09 10.01 -32.09
CA GLU A 441 -29.79 11.29 -32.26
C GLU A 441 -30.69 11.21 -33.50
N LYS A 442 -31.94 11.67 -33.35
CA LYS A 442 -32.96 11.61 -34.39
C LYS A 442 -32.72 12.60 -35.51
#